data_AF-A0A9D6WHH7-F1
#
_entry.id   AF-A0A9D6WHH7-F1
#
_cell.length_a   1.000
_cell.length_b   1.000
_cell.length_c   1.000
_cell.angle_alpha   90.00
_cell.angle_beta   90.00
_cell.angle_gamma   90.00
#
_symmetry.space_group_name_H-M   'P 1'
#
loop_
_entity.id
_entity.type
_entity.pdbx_description
1 polymer ?
#
loop_
_entity_poly.entity_id
_entity_poly.type
_entity_poly.pdbx_seq_one_letter_code
_entity_poly.pdbx_strand_id
1 'polypeptide(L)'
;MINWNTDEKLLKKNHPQEYKLWRMTQLINYGLEGEKLNEKEVRKAWPKIKDTLAINKRKTLEFLLWNKKWRQEQGLRPDRSNFWQWFWKTRSSSSSSI
;
A
#
# COMPACT_ATOMS: atom_id res chain seq x y z
N MET A 1 8.08 4.64 -7.92
CA MET A 1 9.13 3.69 -8.32
C MET A 1 8.71 3.13 -9.67
N ILE A 2 9.40 3.53 -10.73
CA ILE A 2 9.24 2.96 -12.06
C ILE A 2 9.80 1.53 -11.95
N ASN A 3 9.04 0.49 -12.32
CA ASN A 3 9.66 -0.80 -12.58
C ASN A 3 10.67 -0.56 -13.72
N TRP A 4 11.97 -0.50 -13.40
CA TRP A 4 13.02 -0.13 -14.35
C TRP A 4 13.13 -1.07 -15.56
N ASN A 5 12.44 -2.21 -15.53
CA ASN A 5 12.48 -3.23 -16.57
C ASN A 5 11.09 -3.56 -17.17
N THR A 6 10.04 -2.79 -16.90
CA THR A 6 8.72 -3.01 -17.53
C THR A 6 8.61 -2.15 -18.79
N ASP A 7 8.55 -2.80 -19.96
CA ASP A 7 8.18 -2.11 -21.20
C ASP A 7 6.67 -1.81 -21.19
N GLU A 8 6.34 -0.59 -20.83
CA GLU A 8 4.95 -0.12 -20.73
C GLU A 8 4.21 -0.20 -22.07
N LYS A 9 4.90 0.07 -23.18
CA LYS A 9 4.29 0.07 -24.51
C LYS A 9 3.92 -1.34 -24.92
N LEU A 10 4.81 -2.30 -24.71
CA LEU A 10 4.54 -3.72 -24.97
C LEU A 10 3.44 -4.26 -24.05
N LEU A 11 3.49 -3.94 -22.75
CA LEU A 11 2.46 -4.39 -21.79
C LEU A 11 1.08 -3.85 -22.17
N LYS A 12 0.99 -2.57 -22.52
CA LYS A 12 -0.27 -1.94 -22.96
C LYS A 12 -0.80 -2.54 -24.26
N LYS A 13 0.07 -2.87 -25.20
CA LYS A 13 -0.30 -3.44 -26.50
C LYS A 13 -0.75 -4.90 -26.39
N ASN A 14 0.00 -5.72 -25.66
CA ASN A 14 -0.19 -7.17 -25.63
C ASN A 14 -1.15 -7.61 -24.52
N HIS A 15 -1.14 -6.91 -23.37
CA HIS A 15 -1.90 -7.26 -22.17
C HIS A 15 -2.64 -6.05 -21.59
N PRO A 16 -3.62 -5.48 -22.31
CA PRO A 16 -4.26 -4.23 -21.92
C PRO A 16 -4.99 -4.31 -20.57
N GLN A 17 -5.48 -5.48 -20.17
CA GLN A 17 -6.15 -5.66 -18.88
C GLN A 17 -5.14 -5.66 -17.71
N GLU A 18 -4.01 -6.34 -17.88
CA GLU A 18 -2.93 -6.36 -16.89
C GLU A 18 -2.29 -4.99 -16.76
N TYR A 19 -2.11 -4.30 -17.89
CA TYR A 19 -1.65 -2.91 -17.92
C TYR A 19 -2.52 -2.00 -17.06
N LYS A 20 -3.86 -2.13 -17.14
CA LYS A 20 -4.77 -1.32 -16.30
C LYS A 20 -4.57 -1.59 -14.80
N LEU A 21 -4.44 -2.86 -14.40
CA LEU A 21 -4.21 -3.23 -12.99
C LEU A 21 -2.84 -2.76 -12.52
N TRP A 22 -1.82 -2.93 -13.35
CA TRP A 22 -0.46 -2.47 -13.09
C TRP A 22 -0.43 -0.95 -12.92
N ARG A 23 -0.98 -0.19 -13.87
CA ARG A 23 -1.04 1.28 -13.82
C ARG A 23 -1.78 1.77 -12.58
N MET A 24 -2.91 1.16 -12.22
CA MET A 24 -3.65 1.48 -10.99
C MET A 24 -2.80 1.21 -9.74
N THR A 25 -2.08 0.10 -9.68
CA THR A 25 -1.16 -0.23 -8.59
C THR A 25 -0.05 0.82 -8.46
N GLN A 26 0.54 1.22 -9.59
CA GLN A 26 1.57 2.26 -9.63
C GLN A 26 1.03 3.61 -9.14
N LEU A 27 -0.15 4.01 -9.62
CA LEU A 27 -0.83 5.23 -9.21
C LEU A 27 -1.06 5.27 -7.70
N ILE A 28 -1.55 4.18 -7.11
CA ILE A 28 -1.81 4.09 -5.67
C ILE A 28 -0.51 4.16 -4.85
N ASN A 29 0.51 3.42 -5.26
CA ASN A 29 1.73 3.31 -4.49
C ASN A 29 2.58 4.58 -4.55
N TYR A 30 2.64 5.23 -5.72
CA TYR A 30 3.62 6.29 -5.98
C TYR A 30 3.02 7.65 -6.31
N GLY A 31 1.73 7.73 -6.66
CA GLY A 31 1.11 8.98 -7.09
C GLY A 31 1.75 9.48 -8.39
N LEU A 32 1.33 8.92 -9.54
CA LEU A 32 1.79 9.40 -10.84
C LEU A 32 1.00 10.65 -11.24
N GLU A 33 1.66 11.81 -11.13
CA GLU A 33 1.31 13.06 -11.83
C GLU A 33 -0.08 13.65 -11.53
N GLY A 34 -0.68 13.32 -10.39
CA GLY A 34 -1.95 13.93 -9.94
C GLY A 34 -3.21 13.35 -10.58
N GLU A 35 -3.11 12.22 -11.29
CA GLU A 35 -4.28 11.50 -11.80
C GLU A 35 -5.20 11.03 -10.67
N LYS A 36 -6.51 11.26 -10.83
CA LYS A 36 -7.53 10.81 -9.87
C LYS A 36 -7.93 9.37 -10.15
N LEU A 37 -8.10 8.59 -9.08
CA LEU A 37 -8.62 7.23 -9.15
C LEU A 37 -10.16 7.25 -9.17
N ASN A 38 -10.77 6.40 -9.99
CA ASN A 38 -12.20 6.14 -9.95
C ASN A 38 -12.52 5.08 -8.90
N GLU A 39 -13.37 5.41 -7.93
CA GLU A 39 -13.75 4.51 -6.83
C GLU A 39 -14.30 3.16 -7.32
N LYS A 40 -15.20 3.17 -8.32
CA LYS A 40 -15.84 1.94 -8.83
C LYS A 40 -14.81 1.01 -9.48
N GLU A 41 -13.87 1.58 -10.22
CA GLU A 41 -12.80 0.80 -10.86
C GLU A 41 -11.86 0.19 -9.83
N VAL A 42 -11.50 0.96 -8.80
CA VAL A 42 -10.66 0.47 -7.70
C VAL A 42 -11.35 -0.67 -6.96
N ARG A 43 -12.65 -0.55 -6.63
CA ARG A 43 -13.41 -1.63 -6.00
C ARG A 43 -13.44 -2.90 -6.85
N LYS A 44 -13.63 -2.76 -8.17
CA LYS A 44 -13.65 -3.89 -9.11
C LYS A 44 -12.28 -4.57 -9.22
N ALA A 45 -11.21 -3.78 -9.25
CA ALA A 45 -9.84 -4.27 -9.34
C ALA A 45 -9.29 -4.79 -8.00
N TRP A 46 -9.91 -4.41 -6.88
CA TRP A 46 -9.42 -4.67 -5.52
C TRP A 46 -8.96 -6.10 -5.25
N PRO A 47 -9.72 -7.15 -5.63
CA PRO A 47 -9.32 -8.54 -5.37
C PRO A 47 -7.99 -8.92 -6.04
N LYS A 48 -7.60 -8.21 -7.11
CA LYS A 48 -6.39 -8.49 -7.89
C LYS A 48 -5.18 -7.65 -7.47
N ILE A 49 -5.40 -6.46 -6.91
CA ILE A 49 -4.31 -5.50 -6.62
C ILE A 49 -3.97 -5.39 -5.14
N LYS A 50 -4.89 -5.71 -4.22
CA LYS A 50 -4.71 -5.42 -2.79
C LYS A 50 -3.39 -5.96 -2.21
N ASP A 51 -2.90 -7.11 -2.69
CA ASP A 51 -1.71 -7.77 -2.16
C ASP A 51 -0.39 -7.25 -2.76
N THR A 52 -0.46 -6.47 -3.84
CA THR A 52 0.69 -5.79 -4.46
C THR A 52 0.87 -4.35 -3.98
N LEU A 53 -0.10 -3.83 -3.21
CA LEU A 53 -0.05 -2.48 -2.66
C LEU A 53 0.86 -2.41 -1.43
N ALA A 54 1.53 -1.27 -1.27
CA ALA A 54 2.24 -0.97 -0.03
C ALA A 54 1.26 -0.97 1.15
N ILE A 55 1.66 -1.57 2.27
CA ILE A 55 0.78 -1.84 3.44
C ILE A 55 0.00 -0.58 3.88
N ASN A 56 0.69 0.55 4.01
CA ASN A 56 0.04 1.80 4.43
C ASN A 56 -0.96 2.33 3.39
N LYS A 57 -0.67 2.19 2.10
CA LYS A 57 -1.56 2.60 1.01
C LYS A 57 -2.78 1.70 0.94
N ARG A 58 -2.59 0.39 1.07
CA ARG A 58 -3.66 -0.60 1.18
C ARG A 58 -4.61 -0.24 2.31
N LYS A 59 -4.11 -0.04 3.53
CA LYS A 59 -4.94 0.31 4.70
C LYS A 59 -5.67 1.65 4.52
N THR A 60 -5.00 2.64 3.95
CA THR A 60 -5.62 3.94 3.65
C THR A 60 -6.80 3.77 2.71
N LEU A 61 -6.64 3.01 1.62
CA LEU A 61 -7.74 2.72 0.71
C LEU A 61 -8.82 1.86 1.36
N GLU A 62 -8.48 0.88 2.20
CA GLU A 62 -9.47 0.09 2.92
C GLU A 62 -10.35 0.96 3.83
N PHE A 63 -9.74 1.94 4.49
CA PHE A 63 -10.44 2.93 5.28
C PHE A 63 -11.33 3.81 4.41
N LEU A 64 -10.82 4.37 3.31
CA LEU A 64 -11.59 5.27 2.45
C LEU A 64 -12.76 4.57 1.73
N LEU A 65 -12.56 3.32 1.29
CA LEU A 65 -13.55 2.58 0.50
C LEU A 65 -14.56 1.81 1.35
N TRP A 66 -14.17 1.32 2.54
CA TRP A 66 -15.06 0.48 3.36
C TRP A 66 -15.17 0.94 4.82
N ASN A 67 -14.66 2.13 5.16
CA ASN A 67 -14.61 2.63 6.53
C ASN A 67 -13.96 1.62 7.51
N LYS A 68 -13.00 0.84 7.02
CA LYS A 68 -12.32 -0.17 7.81
C LYS A 68 -11.40 0.53 8.81
N LYS A 69 -11.68 0.37 10.11
CA LYS A 69 -10.86 0.96 11.19
C LYS A 69 -9.41 0.53 11.05
N TRP A 70 -8.50 1.49 11.23
CA TRP A 70 -7.07 1.22 11.20
C TRP A 70 -6.71 0.23 12.31
N ARG A 71 -6.11 -0.91 11.94
CA ARG A 71 -5.53 -1.85 12.89
C ARG A 71 -4.04 -1.97 12.64
N GLN A 72 -3.27 -1.97 13.72
CA GLN A 72 -1.85 -2.29 13.66
C GLN A 72 -1.73 -3.76 13.22
N GLU A 73 -0.93 -4.01 12.19
CA GLU A 73 -0.66 -5.37 11.72
C GLU A 73 0.43 -5.98 12.61
N GLN A 74 0.34 -7.29 12.86
CA GLN A 74 1.33 -8.01 13.65
C GLN A 74 2.71 -7.93 12.97
N GLY A 75 3.76 -7.63 13.73
CA GLY A 75 5.14 -7.54 13.23
C GLY A 75 5.58 -6.15 12.73
N LEU A 76 4.67 -5.17 12.63
CA LEU A 76 5.07 -3.77 12.38
C LEU A 76 5.43 -3.06 13.68
N ARG A 77 6.51 -2.28 13.65
CA ARG A 77 6.92 -1.43 14.78
C ARG A 77 5.72 -0.59 15.26
N PRO A 78 5.55 -0.41 16.58
CA PRO A 78 4.52 0.48 17.12
C PRO A 78 4.60 1.82 16.40
N ASP A 79 3.43 2.36 16.06
CA ASP A 79 3.41 3.65 15.41
C ASP A 79 4.16 4.67 16.30
N ARG A 80 4.89 5.59 15.65
CA ARG A 80 5.61 6.65 16.37
C ARG A 80 4.68 7.79 16.76
N SER A 81 3.38 7.68 16.49
CA SER A 81 2.40 8.74 16.77
C SER A 81 2.16 8.87 18.28
N ASN A 82 2.41 7.80 19.04
CA ASN A 82 2.53 7.85 20.49
C ASN A 82 3.99 7.64 20.93
N PHE A 83 4.76 8.75 20.96
CA PHE A 83 6.17 8.77 21.36
C PHE A 83 6.43 7.98 22.64
N TRP A 84 5.56 8.10 23.64
CA TRP A 84 5.72 7.40 24.91
C TRP A 84 5.59 5.89 24.78
N GLN A 85 4.57 5.38 24.07
CA GLN A 85 4.46 3.93 23.83
C GLN A 85 5.67 3.38 23.07
N TRP A 86 6.16 4.11 22.06
CA TRP A 86 7.34 3.73 21.31
C TRP A 86 8.60 3.74 22.19
N PHE A 87 8.80 4.79 22.98
CA PHE A 87 9.95 4.98 23.87
C PHE A 87 10.05 3.87 24.92
N TRP A 88 8.92 3.51 25.55
CA TRP A 88 8.92 2.45 26.57
C TRP A 88 9.11 1.05 25.98
N LYS A 89 8.48 0.73 24.85
CA LYS A 89 8.62 -0.58 24.20
C LYS A 89 10.00 -0.86 23.64
N THR A 90 10.72 0.19 23.20
CA THR A 90 12.08 0.03 22.66
C THR A 90 13.13 -0.16 23.76
N ARG A 91 12.92 0.38 24.97
CA ARG A 91 13.80 0.16 26.13
C ARG A 91 13.59 -1.19 26.82
N SER A 92 12.37 -1.72 26.84
CA SER A 92 12.09 -3.01 27.49
C SER A 92 12.67 -4.22 26.74
N SER A 93 12.93 -4.10 25.43
CA SER A 93 13.51 -5.19 24.62
C SER A 93 15.02 -5.37 24.79
N SER A 94 15.74 -4.36 25.31
CA SER A 94 17.19 -4.43 25.52
C SER A 94 17.59 -5.03 26.86
N SER A 95 16.66 -5.21 27.80
CA SER A 95 16.94 -5.78 29.12
C SER A 95 16.77 -7.30 29.21
N SER A 96 16.33 -7.96 28.13
CA SER A 96 16.07 -9.41 28.09
C SER A 96 17.18 -10.21 27.38
N SER A 97 18.36 -9.62 27.25
CA SER A 97 19.55 -10.23 26.65
C SER A 97 20.72 -10.15 27.61
N ILE A 98 20.56 -10.76 28.79
CA ILE A 98 21.64 -11.17 29.71
C ILE A 98 21.22 -12.53 30.27
#